data_AF-A0A6I4XIQ8-F1
#
_entry.id   AF-A0A6I4XIQ8-F1
#
_cell.length_a   1.000
_cell.length_b   1.000
_cell.length_c   1.000
_cell.angle_alpha   90.00
_cell.angle_beta   90.00
_cell.angle_gamma   90.00
#
_symmetry.space_group_name_H-M   'P 1'
#
loop_
_entity.id
_entity.type
_entity.pdbx_description
1 polymer ?
#
loop_
_entity_poly.entity_id
_entity_poly.type
_entity_poly.pdbx_seq_one_letter_code
_entity_poly.pdbx_strand_id
1 'polypeptide(L)'
;NLAITYTRGKNIEGKDILPIANKVNELINVPVDPNLTDRDKKDYWLANPENLKAAQARLTDQDKEDEKGNKITDEGTLYAKAVEKVTPEEIAFDDRTLQAVTIFKRMNAASQMNTVFIKNEGVTEGEIATIGEHTAEISGVSTGTDWTRDYSQSGALRSLLGTVSTEKQGLPAEEVDEYLKKGYARNDRVGTSYLEKQYEDVLQGKKAKSEVVLDNNGKIVSQTPISKGEKGSNLKLTIDSNFQNKVDEILQRNYSQIVKTIGPYSENAYVVAMNP
;
A
#
# COMPACT_ATOMS: atom_id res chain seq x y z
N ASN A 1 2.84 -12.27 8.90
CA ASN A 1 1.41 -12.27 8.55
C ASN A 1 1.22 -12.92 7.20
N LEU A 2 0.18 -13.73 7.03
CA LEU A 2 -0.18 -14.28 5.72
C LEU A 2 -0.69 -13.15 4.83
N ALA A 3 -0.51 -13.30 3.52
CA ALA A 3 -0.88 -12.28 2.56
C ALA A 3 -1.36 -12.87 1.23
N ILE A 4 -2.21 -12.12 0.54
CA ILE A 4 -2.73 -12.39 -0.80
C ILE A 4 -2.31 -11.21 -1.66
N THR A 5 -1.66 -11.52 -2.77
CA THR A 5 -0.94 -10.57 -3.61
C THR A 5 -1.43 -10.66 -5.04
N TYR A 6 -1.25 -9.59 -5.81
CA TYR A 6 -1.49 -9.57 -7.24
C TYR A 6 -0.27 -9.01 -7.95
N THR A 7 0.21 -9.73 -8.96
CA THR A 7 1.25 -9.24 -9.88
C THR A 7 0.58 -8.91 -11.21
N ARG A 8 0.74 -7.67 -11.69
CA ARG A 8 0.16 -7.28 -12.97
C ARG A 8 1.00 -7.82 -14.13
N GLY A 9 0.36 -8.53 -15.05
CA GLY A 9 0.93 -8.98 -16.31
C GLY A 9 1.36 -7.83 -17.24
N LYS A 10 1.82 -8.16 -18.45
CA LYS A 10 2.13 -7.14 -19.48
C LYS A 10 0.86 -6.79 -20.24
N ASN A 11 0.69 -5.51 -20.59
CA ASN A 11 -0.47 -5.04 -21.37
C ASN A 11 -1.84 -5.38 -20.76
N ILE A 12 -1.92 -5.63 -19.45
CA ILE A 12 -3.16 -5.91 -18.73
C ILE A 12 -3.86 -4.60 -18.42
N GLU A 13 -5.11 -4.45 -18.84
CA GLU A 13 -5.93 -3.25 -18.64
C GLU A 13 -7.03 -3.46 -17.57
N GLY A 14 -7.77 -2.40 -17.23
CA GLY A 14 -8.87 -2.49 -16.28
C GLY A 14 -9.90 -3.57 -16.64
N LYS A 15 -10.24 -3.72 -17.93
CA LYS A 15 -11.16 -4.75 -18.43
C LYS A 15 -10.69 -6.19 -18.15
N ASP A 16 -9.38 -6.41 -18.06
CA ASP A 16 -8.79 -7.71 -17.76
C ASP A 16 -8.70 -7.95 -16.24
N ILE A 17 -8.51 -6.88 -15.46
CA ILE A 17 -8.46 -6.93 -13.99
C ILE A 17 -9.85 -7.15 -13.39
N LEU A 18 -10.89 -6.53 -13.96
CA LEU A 18 -12.26 -6.60 -13.46
C LEU A 18 -12.77 -8.04 -13.18
N PRO A 19 -12.71 -8.99 -14.13
CA PRO A 19 -13.18 -10.36 -13.88
C PRO A 19 -12.34 -11.06 -12.80
N ILE A 20 -11.04 -10.80 -12.73
CA ILE A 20 -10.16 -11.38 -11.70
C ILE A 20 -10.53 -10.83 -10.32
N ALA A 21 -10.74 -9.52 -10.20
CA ALA A 21 -11.13 -8.88 -8.95
C ALA A 21 -12.47 -9.43 -8.42
N ASN A 22 -13.44 -9.61 -9.32
CA ASN A 22 -14.74 -10.19 -8.98
C ASN A 22 -14.61 -11.65 -8.53
N LYS A 23 -13.82 -12.45 -9.24
CA LYS A 23 -13.58 -13.84 -8.88
C LYS A 23 -12.87 -13.95 -7.52
N VAL A 24 -11.87 -13.11 -7.26
CA VAL A 24 -11.22 -13.06 -5.93
C VAL A 24 -12.23 -12.67 -4.85
N ASN A 25 -13.12 -11.71 -5.11
CA ASN A 25 -14.16 -11.32 -4.17
C ASN A 25 -15.07 -12.51 -3.81
N GLU A 26 -15.43 -13.36 -4.78
CA GLU A 26 -16.20 -14.59 -4.54
C GLU A 26 -15.48 -15.58 -3.62
N LEU A 27 -14.16 -15.66 -3.71
CA LEU A 27 -13.34 -16.65 -3.00
C LEU A 27 -12.99 -16.26 -1.56
N ILE A 28 -12.79 -14.97 -1.29
CA ILE A 28 -12.28 -14.49 0.01
C ILE A 28 -13.00 -13.21 0.47
N ASN A 29 -12.95 -12.93 1.76
CA ASN A 29 -13.51 -11.69 2.30
C ASN A 29 -12.43 -10.61 2.42
N VAL A 30 -12.53 -9.57 1.59
CA VAL A 30 -11.68 -8.38 1.67
C VAL A 30 -12.51 -7.24 2.23
N PRO A 31 -12.13 -6.66 3.40
CA PRO A 31 -12.82 -5.50 3.95
C PRO A 31 -12.81 -4.32 2.97
N VAL A 32 -13.92 -3.59 2.91
CA VAL A 32 -14.04 -2.38 2.09
C VAL A 32 -13.00 -1.35 2.53
N ASP A 33 -12.27 -0.76 1.59
CA ASP A 33 -11.40 0.37 1.90
C ASP A 33 -12.26 1.56 2.34
N PRO A 34 -12.14 2.05 3.59
CA PRO A 34 -12.94 3.17 4.07
C PRO A 34 -12.65 4.49 3.33
N ASN A 35 -11.61 4.52 2.50
CA ASN A 35 -11.21 5.66 1.68
C ASN A 35 -11.51 5.44 0.19
N LEU A 36 -12.45 4.55 -0.15
CA LEU A 36 -12.95 4.45 -1.52
C LEU A 36 -13.52 5.80 -1.96
N THR A 37 -12.98 6.33 -3.05
CA THR A 37 -13.45 7.55 -3.68
C THR A 37 -14.50 7.23 -4.74
N ASP A 38 -15.31 8.20 -5.14
CA ASP A 38 -16.21 8.02 -6.27
C ASP A 38 -15.44 7.73 -7.57
N ARG A 39 -14.22 8.25 -7.69
CA ARG A 39 -13.34 7.93 -8.82
C ARG A 39 -13.03 6.43 -8.86
N ASP A 40 -12.69 5.82 -7.73
CA ASP A 40 -12.42 4.37 -7.65
C ASP A 40 -13.64 3.54 -8.11
N LYS A 41 -14.85 3.93 -7.68
CA LYS A 41 -16.09 3.26 -8.08
C LYS A 41 -16.37 3.42 -9.57
N LYS A 42 -16.16 4.62 -10.12
CA LYS A 42 -16.33 4.90 -11.55
C LYS A 42 -15.32 4.13 -12.40
N ASP A 43 -14.06 4.05 -11.99
CA ASP A 43 -13.04 3.27 -12.69
C ASP A 43 -13.37 1.77 -12.70
N TYR A 44 -13.87 1.23 -11.58
CA TYR A 44 -14.40 -0.14 -11.53
C TYR A 44 -15.59 -0.34 -12.47
N TRP A 45 -16.55 0.58 -12.49
CA TRP A 45 -17.73 0.51 -13.36
C TRP A 45 -17.35 0.57 -14.85
N LEU A 46 -16.45 1.48 -15.22
CA LEU A 46 -15.95 1.70 -16.57
C LEU A 46 -14.98 0.62 -17.05
N ALA A 47 -14.42 -0.19 -16.14
CA ALA A 47 -13.61 -1.33 -16.54
C ALA A 47 -14.42 -2.35 -17.34
N ASN A 48 -15.76 -2.37 -17.20
CA ASN A 48 -16.62 -3.14 -18.10
C ASN A 48 -16.72 -2.44 -19.47
N PRO A 49 -16.33 -3.10 -20.58
CA PRO A 49 -16.36 -2.50 -21.91
C PRO A 49 -17.72 -1.96 -22.36
N GLU A 50 -18.82 -2.60 -21.94
CA GLU A 50 -20.17 -2.15 -22.29
C GLU A 50 -20.57 -0.89 -21.53
N ASN A 51 -20.19 -0.79 -20.26
CA ASN A 51 -20.37 0.41 -19.45
C ASN A 51 -19.53 1.58 -19.99
N LEU A 52 -18.28 1.30 -20.38
CA LEU A 52 -17.42 2.30 -21.01
C LEU A 52 -18.04 2.85 -22.29
N LYS A 53 -18.53 1.99 -23.18
CA LYS A 53 -19.27 2.40 -24.39
C LYS A 53 -20.50 3.24 -24.04
N ALA A 54 -21.27 2.84 -23.03
CA ALA A 54 -22.46 3.57 -22.60
C ALA A 54 -22.12 4.99 -22.10
N ALA A 55 -21.05 5.15 -21.30
CA ALA A 55 -20.58 6.47 -20.87
C ALA A 55 -20.02 7.29 -22.03
N GLN A 56 -19.26 6.68 -22.94
CA GLN A 56 -18.73 7.36 -24.13
C GLN A 56 -19.83 7.84 -25.08
N ALA A 57 -20.95 7.11 -25.16
CA ALA A 57 -22.11 7.53 -25.94
C ALA A 57 -22.80 8.80 -25.38
N ARG A 58 -22.58 9.14 -24.10
CA ARG A 58 -23.06 10.38 -23.47
C ARG A 58 -22.14 11.57 -23.69
N LEU A 59 -21.00 11.40 -24.36
CA LEU A 59 -20.09 12.49 -24.69
C LEU A 59 -20.65 13.32 -25.84
N THR A 60 -20.79 14.63 -25.59
CA THR A 60 -21.15 15.62 -26.60
C THR A 60 -19.97 15.88 -27.56
N ASP A 61 -20.21 16.56 -28.67
CA ASP A 61 -19.13 16.93 -29.60
C ASP A 61 -18.11 17.88 -28.92
N GLN A 62 -18.57 18.77 -28.04
CA GLN A 62 -17.69 19.62 -27.22
C GLN A 62 -16.82 18.80 -26.25
N ASP A 63 -17.31 17.68 -25.72
CA ASP A 63 -16.51 16.82 -24.85
C ASP A 63 -15.38 16.09 -25.61
N LYS A 64 -15.48 16.02 -26.95
CA LYS A 64 -14.52 15.35 -27.84
C LYS A 64 -13.57 16.34 -28.51
N GLU A 65 -13.63 17.62 -28.15
CA GLU A 65 -12.78 18.68 -28.68
C GLU A 65 -11.90 19.28 -27.57
N ASP A 66 -10.67 19.65 -27.90
CA ASP A 66 -9.78 20.40 -27.01
C ASP A 66 -10.20 21.87 -26.90
N GLU A 67 -9.51 22.65 -26.06
CA GLU A 67 -9.79 24.10 -25.87
C GLU A 67 -9.68 24.93 -27.17
N LYS A 68 -9.10 24.36 -28.24
CA LYS A 68 -8.89 24.98 -29.55
C LYS A 68 -9.85 24.43 -30.61
N GLY A 69 -10.78 23.54 -30.25
CA GLY A 69 -11.74 22.93 -31.17
C GLY A 69 -11.18 21.75 -31.99
N ASN A 70 -10.00 21.22 -31.65
CA ASN A 70 -9.48 20.02 -32.32
C ASN A 70 -10.01 18.76 -31.66
N LYS A 71 -10.28 17.72 -32.45
CA LYS A 71 -10.70 16.43 -31.90
C LYS A 71 -9.64 15.85 -30.98
N ILE A 72 -10.04 15.49 -29.76
CA ILE A 72 -9.23 14.75 -28.80
C ILE A 72 -8.98 13.35 -29.36
N THR A 73 -7.72 13.04 -29.63
CA THR A 73 -7.27 11.72 -30.09
C THR A 73 -6.57 10.93 -28.99
N ASP A 74 -6.22 11.60 -27.89
CA ASP A 74 -5.62 10.98 -26.71
C ASP A 74 -6.68 10.19 -25.93
N GLU A 75 -6.47 8.87 -25.86
CA GLU A 75 -7.40 7.95 -25.19
C GLU A 75 -7.53 8.24 -23.69
N GLY A 76 -6.46 8.68 -23.04
CA GLY A 76 -6.48 9.04 -21.62
C GLY A 76 -7.37 10.23 -21.32
N THR A 77 -7.29 11.27 -22.15
CA THR A 77 -8.13 12.46 -22.06
C THR A 77 -9.60 12.12 -22.34
N LEU A 78 -9.87 11.29 -23.36
CA LEU A 78 -11.24 10.85 -23.66
C LEU A 78 -11.83 9.99 -22.54
N TYR A 79 -11.01 9.13 -21.91
CA TYR A 79 -11.40 8.34 -20.76
C TYR A 79 -11.74 9.22 -19.55
N ALA A 80 -10.95 10.27 -19.28
CA ALA A 80 -11.26 11.23 -18.22
C ALA A 80 -12.64 11.88 -18.41
N LYS A 81 -12.98 12.24 -19.66
CA LYS A 81 -14.32 12.75 -20.02
C LYS A 81 -15.43 11.71 -19.82
N ALA A 82 -15.19 10.46 -20.18
CA ALA A 82 -16.16 9.38 -19.96
C ALA A 82 -16.47 9.21 -18.45
N VAL A 83 -15.48 9.39 -17.58
CA VAL A 83 -15.66 9.31 -16.12
C VAL A 83 -16.58 10.41 -15.58
N GLU A 84 -16.53 11.61 -16.17
CA GLU A 84 -17.44 12.70 -15.81
C GLU A 84 -18.91 12.37 -16.14
N LYS A 85 -19.15 11.50 -17.13
CA LYS A 85 -20.50 11.09 -17.56
C LYS A 85 -21.08 9.89 -16.79
N VAL A 86 -20.33 9.31 -15.86
CA VAL A 86 -20.83 8.26 -14.96
C VAL A 86 -21.69 8.89 -13.87
N THR A 87 -22.93 8.43 -13.73
CA THR A 87 -23.89 9.01 -12.78
C THR A 87 -23.73 8.42 -11.38
N PRO A 88 -24.21 9.11 -10.32
CA PRO A 88 -24.18 8.58 -8.95
C PRO A 88 -24.91 7.24 -8.80
N GLU A 89 -25.99 7.02 -9.54
CA GLU A 89 -26.80 5.79 -9.50
C GLU A 89 -26.03 4.58 -10.04
N GLU A 90 -25.18 4.79 -11.04
CA GLU A 90 -24.37 3.72 -11.66
C GLU A 90 -23.25 3.22 -10.74
N ILE A 91 -22.90 4.02 -9.72
CA ILE A 91 -21.89 3.69 -8.71
C ILE A 91 -22.49 3.51 -7.31
N ALA A 92 -23.81 3.43 -7.21
CA ALA A 92 -24.53 3.14 -5.97
C ALA A 92 -24.47 1.64 -5.64
N PHE A 93 -23.25 1.18 -5.34
CA PHE A 93 -22.92 -0.22 -5.11
C PHE A 93 -23.30 -0.70 -3.71
N ASP A 94 -23.68 -1.96 -3.59
CA ASP A 94 -23.83 -2.66 -2.32
C ASP A 94 -22.47 -2.99 -1.68
N ASP A 95 -22.48 -3.39 -0.41
CA ASP A 95 -21.25 -3.69 0.32
C ASP A 95 -20.40 -4.75 -0.38
N ARG A 96 -21.05 -5.78 -0.96
CA ARG A 96 -20.35 -6.86 -1.65
C ARG A 96 -19.63 -6.37 -2.90
N THR A 97 -20.24 -5.47 -3.66
CA THR A 97 -19.62 -4.83 -4.82
C THR A 97 -18.54 -3.84 -4.39
N LEU A 98 -18.70 -3.13 -3.28
CA LEU A 98 -17.64 -2.26 -2.73
C LEU A 98 -16.39 -3.05 -2.29
N GLN A 99 -16.54 -4.30 -1.86
CA GLN A 99 -15.40 -5.20 -1.64
C GLN A 99 -14.69 -5.52 -2.96
N ALA A 100 -15.42 -5.81 -4.03
CA ALA A 100 -14.84 -6.01 -5.36
C ALA A 100 -14.15 -4.75 -5.90
N VAL A 101 -14.75 -3.57 -5.71
CA VAL A 101 -14.14 -2.27 -6.04
C VAL A 101 -12.82 -2.08 -5.28
N THR A 102 -12.77 -2.47 -4.00
CA THR A 102 -11.55 -2.41 -3.18
C THR A 102 -10.45 -3.31 -3.75
N ILE A 103 -10.79 -4.54 -4.12
CA ILE A 103 -9.85 -5.49 -4.73
C ILE A 103 -9.36 -4.94 -6.08
N PHE A 104 -10.28 -4.50 -6.94
CA PHE A 104 -9.96 -3.91 -8.24
C PHE A 104 -9.04 -2.70 -8.12
N LYS A 105 -9.34 -1.76 -7.22
CA LYS A 105 -8.51 -0.58 -6.95
C LYS A 105 -7.08 -0.98 -6.60
N ARG A 106 -6.92 -1.93 -5.66
CA ARG A 106 -5.60 -2.43 -5.23
C ARG A 106 -4.86 -3.07 -6.41
N MET A 107 -5.52 -3.95 -7.16
CA MET A 107 -4.92 -4.61 -8.33
C MET A 107 -4.54 -3.63 -9.44
N ASN A 108 -5.39 -2.65 -9.72
CA ASN A 108 -5.17 -1.68 -10.80
C ASN A 108 -4.07 -0.66 -10.46
N ALA A 109 -3.76 -0.46 -9.17
CA ALA A 109 -2.61 0.33 -8.73
C ALA A 109 -1.26 -0.34 -9.01
N ALA A 110 -1.24 -1.66 -9.28
CA ALA A 110 -0.01 -2.34 -9.68
C ALA A 110 0.46 -1.83 -11.04
N SER A 111 1.71 -1.35 -11.11
CA SER A 111 2.38 -1.15 -12.39
C SER A 111 2.69 -2.50 -13.04
N GLN A 112 2.91 -2.50 -14.34
CA GLN A 112 3.30 -3.71 -15.09
C GLN A 112 4.51 -4.41 -14.44
N MET A 113 4.39 -5.72 -14.25
CA MET A 113 5.38 -6.60 -13.59
C MET A 113 5.66 -6.30 -12.11
N ASN A 114 4.87 -5.42 -11.46
CA ASN A 114 4.96 -5.18 -10.03
C ASN A 114 3.86 -5.93 -9.28
N THR A 115 4.17 -6.28 -8.02
CA THR A 115 3.26 -6.96 -7.09
C THR A 115 2.71 -5.97 -6.08
N VAL A 116 1.41 -6.08 -5.79
CA VAL A 116 0.68 -5.34 -4.76
C VAL A 116 -0.07 -6.31 -3.85
N PHE A 117 -0.47 -5.87 -2.66
CA PHE A 117 -1.30 -6.68 -1.78
C PHE A 117 -2.79 -6.48 -2.09
N ILE A 118 -3.51 -7.59 -2.26
CA ILE A 118 -4.97 -7.60 -2.24
C ILE A 118 -5.46 -7.60 -0.79
N LYS A 119 -4.86 -8.42 0.08
CA LYS A 119 -5.18 -8.52 1.51
C LYS A 119 -3.95 -8.99 2.28
N ASN A 120 -3.58 -8.31 3.34
CA ASN A 120 -2.39 -8.61 4.16
C ASN A 120 -2.64 -8.49 5.68
N GLU A 121 -3.87 -8.18 6.06
CA GLU A 121 -4.33 -8.19 7.46
C GLU A 121 -5.49 -9.18 7.59
N GLY A 122 -5.50 -9.94 8.69
CA GLY A 122 -6.56 -10.92 8.96
C GLY A 122 -6.71 -11.99 7.87
N VAL A 123 -5.63 -12.34 7.17
CA VAL A 123 -5.63 -13.42 6.18
C VAL A 123 -5.56 -14.76 6.90
N THR A 124 -6.52 -15.63 6.61
CA THR A 124 -6.60 -16.97 7.23
C THR A 124 -5.91 -18.02 6.37
N GLU A 125 -5.49 -19.14 6.98
CA GLU A 125 -4.95 -20.29 6.24
C GLU A 125 -5.97 -20.85 5.23
N GLY A 126 -7.26 -20.81 5.57
CA GLY A 126 -8.34 -21.18 4.66
C GLY A 126 -8.39 -20.31 3.41
N GLU A 127 -8.24 -18.99 3.55
CA GLU A 127 -8.18 -18.08 2.39
C GLU A 127 -6.93 -18.34 1.53
N ILE A 128 -5.79 -18.66 2.15
CA ILE A 128 -4.55 -19.05 1.44
C ILE A 128 -4.78 -20.33 0.64
N ALA A 129 -5.41 -21.34 1.23
CA ALA A 129 -5.74 -22.60 0.55
C ALA A 129 -6.69 -22.36 -0.63
N THR A 130 -7.80 -21.64 -0.41
CA THR A 130 -8.78 -21.33 -1.45
C THR A 130 -8.14 -20.59 -2.63
N ILE A 131 -7.30 -19.58 -2.37
CA ILE A 131 -6.58 -18.87 -3.44
C ILE A 131 -5.60 -19.80 -4.16
N GLY A 132 -4.87 -20.62 -3.42
CA GLY A 132 -3.92 -21.59 -3.99
C GLY A 132 -4.57 -22.56 -4.98
N GLU A 133 -5.78 -23.05 -4.65
CA GLU A 133 -6.56 -23.97 -5.50
C GLU A 133 -7.07 -23.32 -6.79
N HIS A 134 -7.32 -22.00 -6.78
CA HIS A 134 -7.92 -21.28 -7.90
C HIS A 134 -6.92 -20.48 -8.75
N THR A 135 -5.61 -20.59 -8.49
CA THR A 135 -4.56 -19.77 -9.17
C THR A 135 -4.67 -19.74 -10.70
N ALA A 136 -5.15 -20.83 -11.33
CA ALA A 136 -5.39 -20.88 -12.78
C ALA A 136 -6.55 -19.98 -13.27
N GLU A 137 -7.55 -19.70 -12.43
CA GLU A 137 -8.71 -18.86 -12.74
C GLU A 137 -8.44 -17.37 -12.42
N ILE A 138 -7.55 -17.09 -11.47
CA ILE A 138 -7.21 -15.74 -10.99
C ILE A 138 -5.77 -15.38 -11.36
N SER A 139 -5.50 -15.28 -12.67
CA SER A 139 -4.18 -14.94 -13.23
C SER A 139 -3.47 -13.82 -12.47
N GLY A 140 -2.24 -14.07 -12.03
CA GLY A 140 -1.39 -13.12 -11.32
C GLY A 140 -1.69 -12.97 -9.82
N VAL A 141 -2.76 -13.59 -9.31
CA VAL A 141 -3.02 -13.66 -7.87
C VAL A 141 -2.20 -14.78 -7.25
N SER A 142 -1.55 -14.50 -6.12
CA SER A 142 -0.69 -15.44 -5.42
C SER A 142 -0.71 -15.21 -3.91
N THR A 143 -0.22 -16.18 -3.16
CA THR A 143 -0.10 -16.14 -1.70
C THR A 143 1.31 -15.75 -1.30
N GLY A 144 1.45 -15.02 -0.20
CA GLY A 144 2.74 -14.60 0.32
C GLY A 144 2.69 -14.34 1.82
N THR A 145 3.73 -13.65 2.29
CA THR A 145 3.82 -13.18 3.67
C THR A 145 4.11 -11.71 3.71
N ASP A 146 3.47 -11.01 4.63
CA ASP A 146 3.74 -9.63 4.97
C ASP A 146 4.24 -9.52 6.42
N TRP A 147 4.93 -8.42 6.73
CA TRP A 147 5.42 -8.10 8.06
C TRP A 147 4.75 -6.83 8.57
N THR A 148 4.48 -6.79 9.87
CA THR A 148 4.00 -5.58 10.54
C THR A 148 5.03 -5.22 11.62
N ARG A 149 5.34 -3.93 11.75
CA ARG A 149 6.23 -3.44 12.80
C ARG A 149 5.44 -3.32 14.10
N ASP A 150 5.85 -4.08 15.11
CA ASP A 150 5.31 -3.94 16.47
C ASP A 150 6.33 -3.24 17.36
N TYR A 151 5.83 -2.38 18.25
CA TYR A 151 6.63 -1.61 19.19
C TYR A 151 6.22 -1.97 20.61
N SER A 152 6.94 -2.91 21.22
CA SER A 152 6.67 -3.36 22.59
C SER A 152 7.10 -2.35 23.67
N GLN A 153 7.92 -1.35 23.31
CA GLN A 153 8.44 -0.34 24.22
C GLN A 153 7.53 0.89 24.27
N SER A 154 7.44 1.51 25.43
CA SER A 154 6.73 2.75 25.68
C SER A 154 7.69 3.87 26.11
N GLY A 155 7.17 5.09 26.31
CA GLY A 155 7.95 6.21 26.84
C GLY A 155 9.01 6.76 25.87
N ALA A 156 10.12 7.28 26.41
CA ALA A 156 11.13 8.01 25.63
C ALA A 156 11.82 7.13 24.56
N LEU A 157 12.04 5.85 24.87
CA LEU A 157 12.63 4.90 23.91
C LEU A 157 11.75 4.71 22.69
N ARG A 158 10.42 4.71 22.85
CA ARG A 158 9.50 4.55 21.72
C ARG A 158 9.67 5.65 20.68
N SER A 159 9.85 6.89 21.12
CA SER A 159 10.06 8.04 20.24
C SER A 159 11.38 7.93 19.47
N LEU A 160 12.45 7.46 20.13
CA LEU A 160 13.76 7.29 19.50
C LEU A 160 13.78 6.20 18.41
N LEU A 161 12.98 5.14 18.57
CA LEU A 161 12.89 4.10 17.53
C LEU A 161 12.42 4.69 16.20
N GLY A 162 11.46 5.62 16.24
CA GLY A 162 10.86 6.21 15.07
C GLY A 162 9.72 5.39 14.49
N THR A 163 9.48 5.55 13.19
CA THR A 163 8.32 5.02 12.48
C THR A 163 8.71 4.50 11.11
N VAL A 164 7.97 3.50 10.63
CA VAL A 164 8.03 3.02 9.24
C VAL A 164 6.76 3.49 8.55
N SER A 165 6.83 3.82 7.26
CA SER A 165 5.63 4.08 6.48
C SER A 165 4.73 2.85 6.39
N THR A 166 3.43 3.09 6.29
CA THR A 166 2.47 2.03 5.93
C THR A 166 2.57 1.72 4.45
N GLU A 167 2.09 0.55 4.01
CA GLU A 167 2.02 0.23 2.58
C GLU A 167 1.21 1.26 1.78
N LYS A 168 0.11 1.73 2.38
CA LYS A 168 -0.76 2.72 1.76
C LYS A 168 -0.03 4.04 1.53
N GLN A 169 0.84 4.42 2.47
CA GLN A 169 1.70 5.60 2.32
C GLN A 169 2.84 5.32 1.33
N GLY A 170 3.41 4.11 1.36
CA GLY A 170 4.56 3.73 0.56
C GLY A 170 5.77 4.61 0.87
N LEU A 171 6.48 5.00 -0.19
CA LEU A 171 7.61 5.92 -0.10
C LEU A 171 7.14 7.35 0.22
N PRO A 172 7.80 8.07 1.15
CA PRO A 172 7.53 9.48 1.40
C PRO A 172 7.64 10.31 0.10
N ALA A 173 6.65 11.18 -0.16
CA ALA A 173 6.60 11.96 -1.40
C ALA A 173 7.85 12.83 -1.61
N GLU A 174 8.37 13.42 -0.52
CA GLU A 174 9.58 14.26 -0.49
C GLU A 174 10.86 13.49 -0.91
N GLU A 175 10.89 12.17 -0.71
CA GLU A 175 12.10 11.33 -0.86
C GLU A 175 11.94 10.25 -1.95
N VAL A 176 10.84 10.29 -2.71
CA VAL A 176 10.45 9.22 -3.62
C VAL A 176 11.56 8.94 -4.64
N ASP A 177 12.14 9.99 -5.23
CA ASP A 177 13.15 9.84 -6.30
C ASP A 177 14.48 9.27 -5.77
N GLU A 178 14.82 9.51 -4.51
CA GLU A 178 16.01 8.94 -3.90
C GLU A 178 15.85 7.42 -3.71
N TYR A 179 14.72 7.00 -3.14
CA TYR A 179 14.41 5.60 -2.94
C TYR A 179 14.25 4.84 -4.26
N LEU A 180 13.62 5.45 -5.27
CA LEU A 180 13.53 4.86 -6.61
C LEU A 180 14.92 4.58 -7.22
N LYS A 181 15.89 5.48 -7.04
CA LYS A 181 17.29 5.26 -7.49
C LYS A 181 17.98 4.13 -6.73
N LYS A 182 17.61 3.89 -5.48
CA LYS A 182 18.07 2.74 -4.67
C LYS A 182 17.35 1.43 -5.04
N GLY A 183 16.40 1.47 -5.99
CA GLY A 183 15.68 0.29 -6.48
C GLY A 183 14.42 -0.05 -5.68
N TYR A 184 13.94 0.86 -4.84
CA TYR A 184 12.66 0.70 -4.14
C TYR A 184 11.49 0.87 -5.11
N ALA A 185 10.37 0.23 -4.78
CA ALA A 185 9.09 0.45 -5.43
C ALA A 185 8.32 1.55 -4.68
N ARG A 186 7.41 2.26 -5.36
CA ARG A 186 6.64 3.37 -4.75
C ARG A 186 5.82 2.95 -3.53
N ASN A 187 5.39 1.69 -3.47
CA ASN A 187 4.62 1.12 -2.37
C ASN A 187 5.49 0.47 -1.29
N ASP A 188 6.81 0.59 -1.36
CA ASP A 188 7.68 0.05 -0.31
C ASP A 188 7.50 0.79 1.00
N ARG A 189 7.52 0.02 2.09
CA ARG A 189 7.57 0.52 3.45
C ARG A 189 9.02 0.80 3.81
N VAL A 190 9.29 2.00 4.30
CA VAL A 190 10.63 2.48 4.66
C VAL A 190 10.61 3.21 6.00
N GLY A 191 11.74 3.24 6.69
CA GLY A 191 11.96 4.08 7.85
C GLY A 191 11.74 5.56 7.54
N THR A 192 10.80 6.18 8.24
CA THR A 192 10.39 7.59 8.03
C THR A 192 10.97 8.54 9.07
N SER A 193 11.37 8.03 10.24
CA SER A 193 11.92 8.86 11.31
C SER A 193 12.95 8.11 12.16
N TYR A 194 13.81 8.89 12.81
CA TYR A 194 14.80 8.45 13.81
C TYR A 194 15.58 7.18 13.44
N LEU A 195 15.63 6.16 14.30
CA LEU A 195 16.44 4.96 14.08
C LEU A 195 15.98 4.14 12.88
N GLU A 196 14.67 4.00 12.65
CA GLU A 196 14.16 3.31 11.46
C GLU A 196 14.71 3.96 10.18
N LYS A 197 14.70 5.30 10.09
CA LYS A 197 15.25 6.02 8.92
C LYS A 197 16.77 5.96 8.85
N GLN A 198 17.46 6.18 9.97
CA GLN A 198 18.92 6.24 10.03
C GLN A 198 19.58 4.91 9.64
N TYR A 199 18.94 3.79 9.97
CA TYR A 199 19.46 2.44 9.74
C TYR A 199 18.66 1.65 8.68
N GLU A 200 17.91 2.34 7.80
CA GLU A 200 17.09 1.72 6.75
C GLU A 200 17.89 0.70 5.93
N ASP A 201 19.12 1.05 5.50
CA ASP A 201 19.97 0.16 4.69
C ASP A 201 20.34 -1.17 5.37
N VAL A 202 20.26 -1.23 6.71
CA VAL A 202 20.56 -2.41 7.52
C VAL A 202 19.28 -3.13 7.94
N LEU A 203 18.24 -2.36 8.29
CA LEU A 203 16.96 -2.86 8.79
C LEU A 203 16.04 -3.37 7.68
N GLN A 204 16.19 -2.86 6.45
CA GLN A 204 15.35 -3.26 5.34
C GLN A 204 15.64 -4.70 4.89
N GLY A 205 14.58 -5.48 4.77
CA GLY A 205 14.67 -6.85 4.26
C GLY A 205 14.92 -6.91 2.76
N LYS A 206 15.51 -8.01 2.30
CA LYS A 206 15.56 -8.28 0.86
C LYS A 206 14.22 -8.83 0.40
N LYS A 207 13.68 -8.27 -0.67
CA LYS A 207 12.39 -8.70 -1.23
C LYS A 207 12.48 -10.12 -1.78
N ALA A 208 11.35 -10.83 -1.69
CA ALA A 208 11.14 -12.04 -2.45
C ALA A 208 11.17 -11.73 -3.97
N LYS A 209 11.63 -12.69 -4.76
CA LYS A 209 11.65 -12.61 -6.23
C LYS A 209 10.93 -13.82 -6.78
N SER A 210 10.09 -13.61 -7.79
CA SER A 210 9.42 -14.69 -8.53
C SER A 210 9.71 -14.55 -10.02
N GLU A 211 9.84 -15.69 -10.69
CA GLU A 211 9.78 -15.80 -12.14
C GLU A 211 8.32 -15.88 -12.56
N VAL A 212 7.94 -15.13 -13.58
CA VAL A 212 6.58 -15.18 -14.15
C VAL A 212 6.66 -15.59 -15.61
N VAL A 213 5.84 -16.57 -15.99
CA VAL A 213 5.65 -16.96 -17.40
C VAL A 213 4.38 -16.27 -17.89
N LEU A 214 4.46 -15.68 -19.07
CA LEU A 214 3.36 -14.94 -19.68
C LEU A 214 2.83 -15.68 -20.91
N ASP A 215 1.53 -15.58 -21.16
CA ASP A 215 0.95 -15.95 -22.45
C ASP A 215 1.19 -14.84 -23.50
N ASN A 216 0.74 -15.09 -24.74
CA ASN A 216 0.84 -14.13 -25.85
C ASN A 216 0.05 -12.83 -25.60
N ASN A 217 -0.91 -12.84 -24.68
CA ASN A 217 -1.72 -11.68 -24.29
C ASN A 217 -1.14 -10.96 -23.07
N GLY A 218 0.00 -11.42 -22.54
CA GLY A 218 0.68 -10.84 -21.38
C GLY A 218 0.09 -11.22 -20.03
N LYS A 219 -0.86 -12.16 -19.96
CA LYS A 219 -1.40 -12.73 -18.71
C LYS A 219 -0.39 -13.68 -18.08
N ILE A 220 -0.38 -13.73 -16.74
CA ILE A 220 0.53 -14.60 -16.00
C ILE A 220 -0.07 -16.01 -15.98
N VAL A 221 0.62 -16.96 -16.62
CA VAL A 221 0.20 -18.38 -16.64
C VAL A 221 0.82 -19.17 -15.50
N SER A 222 2.00 -18.77 -15.03
CA SER A 222 2.64 -19.36 -13.85
C SER A 222 3.53 -18.35 -13.16
N GLN A 223 3.63 -18.48 -11.84
CA GLN A 223 4.53 -17.70 -11.01
C GLN A 223 5.31 -18.65 -10.09
N THR A 224 6.63 -18.65 -10.21
CA THR A 224 7.52 -19.53 -9.46
C THR A 224 8.46 -18.70 -8.59
N PRO A 225 8.48 -18.89 -7.26
CA PRO A 225 9.38 -18.15 -6.38
C PRO A 225 10.83 -18.55 -6.64
N ILE A 226 11.68 -17.57 -6.97
CA ILE A 226 13.14 -17.73 -7.14
C ILE A 226 13.86 -17.48 -5.81
N SER A 227 13.37 -16.51 -5.03
CA SER A 227 13.90 -16.19 -3.70
C SER A 227 12.75 -15.83 -2.76
N LYS A 228 12.80 -16.35 -1.54
CA LYS A 228 11.78 -16.12 -0.50
C LYS A 228 11.91 -14.76 0.17
N GLY A 229 12.91 -13.96 -0.20
CA GLY A 229 13.27 -12.76 0.53
C GLY A 229 14.00 -13.11 1.83
N GLU A 230 14.66 -12.11 2.41
CA GLU A 230 15.44 -12.26 3.64
C GLU A 230 15.04 -11.16 4.61
N LYS A 231 14.91 -11.53 5.89
CA LYS A 231 14.73 -10.55 6.95
C LYS A 231 15.93 -9.59 6.98
N GLY A 232 15.67 -8.30 7.16
CA GLY A 232 16.71 -7.32 7.43
C GLY A 232 17.47 -7.65 8.72
N SER A 233 18.64 -7.03 8.87
CA SER A 233 19.50 -7.29 10.03
C SER A 233 18.89 -6.70 11.30
N ASN A 234 19.27 -7.26 12.45
CA ASN A 234 18.85 -6.70 13.74
C ASN A 234 19.83 -5.59 14.15
N LEU A 235 19.30 -4.49 14.70
CA LEU A 235 20.11 -3.44 15.31
C LEU A 235 20.15 -3.63 16.83
N LYS A 236 21.36 -3.66 17.40
CA LYS A 236 21.57 -3.67 18.86
C LYS A 236 22.01 -2.28 19.30
N LEU A 237 21.21 -1.64 20.18
CA LEU A 237 21.52 -0.32 20.71
C LEU A 237 22.50 -0.41 21.88
N THR A 238 23.20 0.70 22.14
CA THR A 238 24.02 0.90 23.34
C THR A 238 23.19 1.25 24.58
N ILE A 239 21.91 1.56 24.40
CA ILE A 239 21.00 1.97 25.47
C ILE A 239 20.47 0.75 26.21
N ASP A 240 20.71 0.70 27.52
CA ASP A 240 20.05 -0.25 28.42
C ASP A 240 18.66 0.28 28.79
N SER A 241 17.62 -0.51 28.53
CA SER A 241 16.23 -0.08 28.76
C SER A 241 15.89 0.14 30.23
N ASN A 242 16.48 -0.63 31.15
CA ASN A 242 16.23 -0.46 32.58
C ASN A 242 16.90 0.83 33.09
N PHE A 243 18.12 1.09 32.65
CA PHE A 243 18.82 2.34 32.93
C PHE A 243 18.05 3.54 32.41
N GLN A 244 17.60 3.52 31.14
CA GLN A 244 16.82 4.61 30.56
C GLN A 244 15.52 4.85 31.34
N ASN A 245 14.76 3.80 31.65
CA ASN A 245 13.53 3.93 32.44
C ASN A 245 13.79 4.57 33.81
N LYS A 246 14.92 4.25 34.44
CA LYS A 246 15.30 4.85 35.72
C LYS A 246 15.69 6.33 35.58
N VAL A 247 16.40 6.69 34.52
CA VAL A 247 16.73 8.09 34.20
C VAL A 247 15.44 8.89 33.97
N ASP A 248 14.49 8.35 33.20
CA ASP A 248 13.20 8.99 32.94
C ASP A 248 12.40 9.22 34.23
N GLU A 249 12.34 8.22 35.12
CA GLU A 249 11.68 8.34 36.44
C GLU A 249 12.34 9.43 37.30
N ILE A 250 13.68 9.46 37.34
CA ILE A 250 14.44 10.46 38.10
C ILE A 250 14.17 11.85 37.53
N LEU A 251 14.24 12.02 36.21
CA LEU A 251 14.02 13.30 35.54
C LEU A 251 12.60 13.81 35.81
N GLN A 252 11.59 12.96 35.59
CA GLN A 252 10.19 13.31 35.79
C GLN A 252 9.92 13.72 37.26
N ARG A 253 10.46 12.98 38.23
CA ARG A 253 10.31 13.29 39.65
C ARG A 253 10.94 14.64 40.02
N ASN A 254 12.18 14.90 39.60
CA ASN A 254 12.87 16.15 39.92
C ASN A 254 12.22 17.35 39.21
N TYR A 255 11.87 17.19 37.93
CA TYR A 255 11.21 18.24 37.16
C TYR A 255 9.85 18.62 37.75
N SER A 256 9.06 17.64 38.18
CA SER A 256 7.77 17.87 38.85
C SER A 256 7.88 18.67 40.15
N GLN A 257 9.03 18.61 40.84
CA GLN A 257 9.27 19.41 42.05
C GLN A 257 9.64 20.86 41.70
N ILE A 258 10.48 21.04 40.67
CA ILE A 258 10.92 22.35 40.18
C ILE A 258 9.74 23.17 39.67
N VAL A 259 8.87 22.57 38.84
CA VAL A 259 7.68 23.25 38.29
C VAL A 259 6.74 23.75 39.40
N LYS A 260 6.67 23.06 40.54
CA LYS A 260 5.88 23.49 41.70
C LYS A 260 6.47 24.68 42.46
N THR A 261 7.78 24.94 42.34
CA THR A 261 8.49 25.97 43.11
C THR A 261 8.84 27.21 42.29
N ILE A 262 9.34 27.03 41.06
CA ILE A 262 9.89 28.13 40.23
C ILE A 262 8.85 28.62 39.18
N GLY A 263 7.69 27.97 39.12
CA GLY A 263 6.55 28.38 38.29
C GLY A 263 6.63 27.94 36.82
N PRO A 264 5.60 28.28 36.01
CA PRO A 264 5.33 27.73 34.67
C PRO A 264 6.30 28.14 33.55
N TYR A 265 7.45 28.75 33.88
CA TYR A 265 8.40 29.29 32.89
C TYR A 265 9.48 28.29 32.44
N SER A 266 9.60 27.15 33.11
CA SER A 266 10.45 26.05 32.65
C SER A 266 9.62 25.15 31.73
N GLU A 267 9.96 25.12 30.44
CA GLU A 267 9.21 24.37 29.44
C GLU A 267 9.74 22.95 29.26
N ASN A 268 11.05 22.73 29.44
CA ASN A 268 11.71 21.47 29.10
C ASN A 268 12.84 21.09 30.08
N ALA A 269 13.14 19.78 30.16
CA ALA A 269 14.33 19.27 30.83
C ALA A 269 14.95 18.12 30.01
N TYR A 270 16.28 18.07 29.95
CA TYR A 270 17.03 17.12 29.12
C TYR A 270 18.16 16.49 29.92
N VAL A 271 18.43 15.21 29.67
CA VAL A 271 19.55 14.46 30.25
C VAL A 271 20.19 13.63 29.14
N VAL A 272 21.53 13.65 29.08
CA VAL A 272 22.31 12.76 28.22
C VAL A 272 23.38 12.09 29.06
N ALA A 273 23.44 10.78 29.01
CA ALA A 273 24.50 9.98 29.63
C ALA A 273 25.22 9.20 28.52
N MET A 274 26.54 9.21 28.56
CA MET A 274 27.39 8.49 27.62
C MET A 274 28.58 7.88 28.35
N ASN A 275 29.09 6.77 27.82
CA ASN A 275 30.39 6.25 28.24
C ASN A 275 31.46 7.06 27.49
N PRO A 276 32.32 7.84 28.18
CA PRO A 276 33.32 8.69 27.54
C PRO A 276 34.41 7.90 26.82
#